data_AF-A0A654U3A2-F1
#
_entry.id   AF-A0A654U3A2-F1
#
_cell.length_a   1.000
_cell.length_b   1.000
_cell.length_c   1.000
_cell.angle_alpha   90.00
_cell.angle_beta   90.00
_cell.angle_gamma   90.00
#
_symmetry.space_group_name_H-M   'P 1'
#
loop_
_entity.id
_entity.type
_entity.pdbx_description
1 polymer ?
#
loop_
_entity_poly.entity_id
_entity_poly.type
_entity_poly.pdbx_seq_one_letter_code
_entity_poly.pdbx_strand_id
1 'polypeptide(L)' 'MDPSPVARIGANDLAAMARALGAEGIRVDTRCELRAGVQKALAATGPCVLDIAIDPEINKPDIGLGR' A
#
# COMPACT_ATOMS: atom_id res chain seq x y z
N MET A 1 29.21 -1.73 8.58
CA MET A 1 28.16 -2.62 8.05
C MET A 1 27.22 -1.72 7.30
N ASP A 2 27.25 -1.75 5.97
CA ASP A 2 26.21 -1.05 5.20
C ASP A 2 24.86 -1.63 5.61
N PRO A 3 23.86 -0.81 5.99
CA PRO A 3 22.51 -1.32 6.12
C PRO A 3 22.15 -1.96 4.78
N SER A 4 21.62 -3.19 4.80
CA SER A 4 21.25 -3.84 3.54
C SER A 4 20.36 -2.88 2.76
N PRO A 5 20.66 -2.61 1.48
CA PRO A 5 19.87 -1.65 0.72
C PRO A 5 18.49 -2.29 0.56
N VAL A 6 17.50 -1.71 1.25
CA VAL A 6 16.10 -2.06 1.04
C VAL A 6 15.84 -1.96 -0.46
N ALA A 7 15.45 -3.08 -1.09
CA ALA A 7 15.25 -3.14 -2.53
C ALA A 7 14.17 -2.12 -2.94
N ARG A 8 14.51 -1.24 -3.89
CA ARG A 8 13.57 -0.25 -4.43
C ARG A 8 12.85 -0.86 -5.62
N ILE A 9 11.55 -1.08 -5.49
CA ILE A 9 10.71 -1.69 -6.53
C ILE A 9 10.08 -0.66 -7.49
N GLY A 10 10.38 0.63 -7.31
CA GLY A 10 9.81 1.72 -8.12
C GLY A 10 8.41 2.15 -7.67
N ALA A 11 7.85 3.17 -8.33
CA ALA A 11 6.48 3.60 -8.08
C ALA A 11 5.52 2.57 -8.68
N ASN A 12 4.55 2.11 -7.88
CA ASN A 12 3.51 1.19 -8.32
C ASN A 12 2.12 1.74 -7.99
N ASP A 13 1.15 1.44 -8.84
CA ASP A 13 -0.27 1.74 -8.64
C ASP A 13 -1.03 0.41 -8.54
N LEU A 14 -1.10 -0.11 -7.32
CA LEU A 14 -1.74 -1.40 -7.05
C LEU A 14 -3.26 -1.30 -7.22
N ALA A 15 -3.83 -0.13 -7.00
CA ALA A 15 -5.24 0.13 -7.22
C ALA A 15 -5.60 0.07 -8.72
N ALA A 16 -4.74 0.57 -9.61
CA ALA A 16 -4.91 0.39 -11.05
C ALA A 16 -4.78 -1.08 -11.48
N MET A 17 -3.79 -1.79 -10.93
CA MET A 17 -3.63 -3.23 -11.18
C MET A 17 -4.87 -4.03 -10.76
N ALA A 18 -5.42 -3.76 -9.57
CA ALA A 18 -6.63 -4.41 -9.09
C ALA A 18 -7.82 -4.18 -10.02
N ARG A 19 -8.02 -2.93 -10.45
CA ARG A 19 -9.07 -2.57 -11.43
C ARG A 19 -8.91 -3.30 -12.76
N ALA A 20 -7.68 -3.42 -13.26
CA ALA A 20 -7.40 -4.16 -14.50
C ALA A 20 -7.74 -5.66 -14.41
N LEU A 21 -7.73 -6.22 -13.20
CA LEU A 21 -8.08 -7.61 -12.91
C LEU A 21 -9.56 -7.81 -12.54
N GLY A 22 -10.37 -6.74 -12.62
CA GLY A 22 -11.81 -6.79 -12.29
C GLY A 22 -12.14 -6.67 -10.81
N ALA A 23 -11.16 -6.35 -9.96
CA ALA A 23 -11.36 -6.06 -8.55
C ALA A 23 -11.61 -4.56 -8.29
N GLU A 24 -12.14 -4.23 -7.12
CA GLU A 24 -12.19 -2.85 -6.64
C GLU A 24 -10.75 -2.39 -6.31
N GLY A 25 -10.36 -1.20 -6.76
CA GLY A 25 -9.05 -0.63 -6.47
C GLY A 25 -9.18 0.81 -5.99
N ILE A 26 -8.68 1.07 -4.78
CA ILE A 26 -8.79 2.37 -4.11
C ILE A 26 -7.38 2.84 -3.76
N ARG A 27 -6.99 4.03 -4.23
CA ARG A 27 -5.73 4.69 -3.86
C ARG A 27 -5.95 5.72 -2.76
N VAL A 28 -5.07 5.75 -1.77
CA VAL A 28 -5.02 6.75 -0.69
C VAL A 28 -3.60 7.29 -0.64
N ASP A 29 -3.43 8.57 -0.95
CA ASP A 29 -2.11 9.22 -0.94
C ASP A 29 -1.91 10.10 0.30
N THR A 30 -3.01 10.47 0.98
CA THR A 30 -2.96 11.38 2.13
C THR A 30 -3.71 10.85 3.34
N ARG A 31 -3.33 11.34 4.51
CA ARG A 31 -3.94 10.94 5.79
C ARG A 31 -5.42 11.32 5.90
N CYS A 32 -5.86 12.41 5.26
CA CYS A 32 -7.27 12.83 5.31
C CYS A 32 -8.17 11.91 4.47
N GLU A 33 -7.64 11.30 3.42
CA GLU A 33 -8.36 10.35 2.57
C GLU A 33 -8.54 8.98 3.23
N LEU A 34 -7.65 8.61 4.15
CA LEU A 34 -7.58 7.27 4.73
C LEU A 34 -8.92 6.77 5.27
N ARG A 35 -9.64 7.60 6.04
CA ARG A 35 -10.93 7.19 6.62
C ARG A 35 -11.95 6.87 5.52
N ALA A 36 -12.06 7.75 4.53
CA ALA A 36 -12.99 7.56 3.43
C ALA A 36 -12.59 6.36 2.55
N GLY A 37 -11.28 6.15 2.32
CA GLY A 37 -10.76 5.00 1.59
C GLY A 37 -11.07 3.68 2.27
N VAL A 38 -10.86 3.59 3.59
CA VAL A 38 -11.22 2.39 4.38
C VAL A 38 -12.73 2.14 4.36
N GLN A 39 -13.55 3.17 4.52
CA GLN A 39 -15.01 3.02 4.46
C GLN A 39 -15.48 2.46 3.11
N LYS A 40 -14.92 2.96 2.00
CA LYS A 40 -15.21 2.44 0.66
C LYS A 40 -14.75 0.99 0.51
N ALA A 41 -13.55 0.66 0.97
CA ALA A 41 -13.00 -0.69 0.89
C ALA A 41 -13.85 -1.71 1.67
N LEU A 42 -14.35 -1.34 2.85
CA LEU A 42 -15.22 -2.18 3.66
C LEU A 42 -16.63 -2.35 3.06
N ALA A 43 -17.08 -1.41 2.25
CA ALA A 43 -18.36 -1.49 1.55
C ALA A 43 -18.29 -2.26 0.23
N ALA A 44 -17.08 -2.60 -0.26
CA ALA A 44 -16.91 -3.35 -1.49
C ALA A 44 -17.52 -4.75 -1.36
N THR A 45 -18.31 -5.14 -2.35
CA THR A 45 -19.01 -6.44 -2.36
C THR A 45 -18.19 -7.58 -2.97
N GLY A 46 -16.93 -7.31 -3.34
CA GLY A 46 -16.03 -8.25 -3.98
C GLY A 46 -14.57 -8.00 -3.59
N PRO A 47 -13.61 -8.68 -4.24
CA PRO A 47 -12.19 -8.47 -3.99
C PRO A 47 -11.82 -6.98 -4.11
N CYS A 48 -11.10 -6.47 -3.12
CA CYS A 48 -10.75 -5.06 -3.03
C CYS A 48 -9.29 -4.90 -2.63
N VAL A 49 -8.57 -4.01 -3.32
CA VAL A 49 -7.23 -3.54 -2.95
C VAL A 49 -7.33 -2.09 -2.51
N LEU A 50 -6.93 -1.82 -1.28
CA LEU A 50 -6.71 -0.48 -0.76
C LEU A 50 -5.20 -0.20 -0.77
N ASP A 51 -4.76 0.55 -1.77
CA ASP A 51 -3.37 0.96 -1.97
C ASP A 51 -3.09 2.25 -1.18
N ILE A 52 -2.24 2.16 -0.16
CA ILE A 52 -1.95 3.26 0.78
C ILE A 52 -0.50 3.67 0.60
N ALA A 53 -0.28 4.93 0.22
CA ALA A 53 1.06 5.51 0.23
C ALA A 53 1.55 5.66 1.68
N ILE A 54 2.70 5.06 1.99
CA ILE A 54 3.36 5.16 3.28
C ILE A 54 4.75 5.78 3.07
N ASP A 55 5.15 6.67 3.95
CA ASP A 55 6.51 7.22 3.97
C ASP A 55 7.50 6.13 4.40
N PRO A 56 8.42 5.70 3.51
CA PRO A 56 9.38 4.65 3.80
C PRO A 56 10.44 5.07 4.83
N GLU A 57 10.64 6.37 5.05
CA GLU A 57 11.59 6.85 6.05
C GLU A 57 11.06 6.69 7.47
N ILE A 58 9.73 6.79 7.63
CA ILE A 58 9.01 6.63 8.90
C ILE A 58 8.74 5.15 9.17
N ASN A 59 8.23 4.42 8.19
CA ASN A 59 7.89 3.01 8.33
C ASN A 59 9.00 2.13 7.74
N LYS A 60 10.18 2.18 8.37
CA LYS A 60 11.26 1.24 8.07
C LYS A 60 10.88 -0.11 8.69
N PRO A 61 10.63 -1.16 7.88
CA PRO A 61 10.42 -2.48 8.45
C PRO A 61 11.70 -2.87 9.19
N ASP A 62 11.56 -3.27 10.46
CA ASP A 62 12.59 -4.07 11.13
C ASP A 62 12.59 -5.42 10.42
N ILE A 63 13.33 -5.48 9.30
CA ILE A 63 13.69 -6.74 8.68
C ILE A 63 14.63 -7.42 9.66
N GLY A 64 14.03 -8.19 10.58
CA GLY A 64 14.76 -8.94 11.60
C GLY A 64 15.91 -9.68 10.95
N LEU A 65 17.13 -9.20 11.17
CA LEU A 65 18.32 -10.01 11.00
C LEU A 65 18.16 -11.08 12.08
N GLY A 66 17.66 -12.26 11.69
CA GLY A 66 17.43 -13.37 12.60
C GLY A 66 18.63 -13.52 13.54
N ARG A 67 18.38 -13.35 14.82
CA ARG A 67 19.30 -13.76 15.88
C ARG A 67 18.89 -15.14 16.35
#